data_AF-A0A9R1R1W1-F1
#
_entry.id   AF-A0A9R1R1W1-F1
#
_cell.length_a   1.000
_cell.length_b   1.000
_cell.length_c   1.000
_cell.angle_alpha   90.00
_cell.angle_beta   90.00
_cell.angle_gamma   90.00
#
_symmetry.space_group_name_H-M   'P 1'
#
loop_
_entity.id
_entity.type
_entity.pdbx_description
1 polymer ?
#
loop_
_entity_poly.entity_id
_entity_poly.type
_entity_poly.pdbx_seq_one_letter_code
_entity_poly.pdbx_strand_id
1 'polypeptide(L)' 'MRAPGHANKVKNVTNHVIDGKRGMIYIADQKISKLTLTSDIKGLKRVRRDARKNKGRSKKQKIIISLHCSMESAR' A
#
# COMPACT_ATOMS: atom_id res chain seq x y z
N MET A 1 -13.45 -5.77 61.21
CA MET A 1 -14.61 -5.64 60.29
C MET A 1 -14.08 -5.37 58.89
N ARG A 2 -14.48 -6.14 57.86
CA ARG A 2 -14.08 -5.85 56.46
C ARG A 2 -15.00 -4.74 55.92
N ALA A 3 -14.43 -3.71 55.30
CA ALA A 3 -15.19 -2.66 54.65
C ALA A 3 -16.10 -3.25 53.55
N PRO A 4 -17.29 -2.66 53.28
CA PRO A 4 -18.14 -3.13 52.20
C PRO A 4 -17.35 -3.07 50.90
N GLY A 5 -17.06 -4.24 50.33
CA GLY A 5 -16.23 -4.37 49.14
C GLY A 5 -16.87 -3.58 48.00
N HIS A 6 -16.25 -2.48 47.60
CA HIS A 6 -16.67 -1.75 46.42
C HIS A 6 -16.57 -2.68 45.21
N ALA A 7 -17.64 -2.73 44.42
CA ALA A 7 -17.71 -3.57 43.24
C ALA A 7 -16.52 -3.27 42.32
N ASN A 8 -15.73 -4.30 42.02
CA ASN A 8 -14.55 -4.17 41.17
C ASN A 8 -14.98 -3.68 39.78
N LYS A 9 -14.38 -2.59 39.31
CA LYS A 9 -14.60 -2.10 37.95
C LYS A 9 -14.13 -3.15 36.96
N VAL A 10 -15.02 -3.56 36.06
CA VAL A 10 -14.71 -4.53 35.01
C VAL A 10 -14.00 -3.80 33.87
N LYS A 11 -12.82 -4.30 33.48
CA LYS A 11 -11.99 -3.70 32.43
C LYS A 11 -12.76 -3.65 31.10
N ASN A 12 -12.66 -2.51 30.40
CA ASN A 12 -13.29 -2.26 29.09
C ASN A 12 -14.83 -2.32 29.06
N VAL A 13 -15.51 -2.34 30.22
CA VAL A 13 -16.97 -2.36 30.30
C VAL A 13 -17.46 -1.09 30.99
N THR A 14 -18.34 -0.35 30.33
CA THR A 14 -19.00 0.84 30.88
C THR A 14 -20.51 0.64 30.91
N ASN A 15 -21.16 1.08 31.99
CA ASN A 15 -22.61 1.09 32.07
C ASN A 15 -23.10 2.49 31.66
N HIS A 16 -23.71 2.60 30.49
CA HIS A 16 -24.35 3.83 30.02
C HIS A 16 -25.85 3.81 30.33
N VAL A 17 -26.39 4.95 30.74
CA VAL A 17 -27.80 5.08 31.15
C VAL A 17 -28.77 4.84 29.99
N ILE A 18 -28.34 5.16 28.76
CA ILE A 18 -29.16 5.05 27.54
C ILE A 18 -28.87 3.73 26.80
N ASP A 19 -27.58 3.46 26.54
CA ASP A 19 -27.15 2.30 25.72
C ASP A 19 -26.99 1.00 26.52
N GLY A 20 -27.19 1.03 27.84
CA GLY A 20 -26.96 -0.12 28.72
C GLY A 20 -25.47 -0.47 28.89
N LYS A 21 -25.15 -1.77 29.02
CA LYS A 21 -23.76 -2.24 29.20
C LYS A 21 -23.01 -2.22 27.87
N ARG A 22 -21.96 -1.39 27.77
CA ARG A 22 -21.13 -1.24 26.57
C ARG A 22 -19.73 -1.82 26.79
N GLY A 23 -19.28 -2.64 25.85
CA GLY A 23 -17.91 -3.18 25.82
C GLY A 23 -17.04 -2.46 24.79
N MET A 24 -15.84 -2.05 25.17
CA MET A 24 -14.86 -1.42 24.28
C MET A 24 -13.93 -2.49 23.68
N ILE A 25 -14.03 -2.69 22.37
CA ILE A 25 -13.15 -3.58 21.60
C ILE A 25 -11.94 -2.77 21.13
N TYR A 26 -10.74 -3.27 21.39
CA TYR A 26 -9.51 -2.69 20.85
C TYR A 26 -9.28 -3.19 19.42
N ILE A 27 -9.13 -2.26 18.48
CA ILE A 27 -8.75 -2.54 17.09
C ILE A 27 -7.31 -2.07 16.93
N ALA A 28 -6.41 -3.01 16.64
CA ALA A 28 -4.99 -2.72 16.42
C ALA A 28 -4.73 -2.15 15.02
N ASP A 29 -3.64 -1.40 14.88
CA ASP A 29 -3.21 -0.87 13.59
C ASP A 29 -2.88 -2.01 12.60
N GLN A 30 -3.58 -2.02 11.47
CA GLN A 30 -3.37 -3.02 10.43
C GLN A 30 -2.18 -2.64 9.54
N LYS A 31 -1.15 -3.49 9.49
CA LYS A 31 0.00 -3.30 8.58
C LYS A 31 -0.35 -3.73 7.15
N ILE A 32 -0.84 -2.78 6.34
CA ILE A 32 -1.26 -3.00 4.94
C ILE A 32 -0.05 -3.18 3.99
N SER A 33 1.16 -2.77 4.42
CA SER A 33 2.37 -2.74 3.58
C SER A 33 2.85 -4.09 3.03
N LYS A 34 2.39 -5.21 3.60
CA LYS A 34 2.74 -6.57 3.13
C LYS A 34 1.92 -7.02 1.92
N LEU A 35 0.86 -6.29 1.58
CA LEU A 35 0.03 -6.60 0.42
C LEU A 35 0.69 -5.99 -0.82
N THR A 36 1.45 -6.79 -1.55
CA THR A 36 1.95 -6.40 -2.87
C THR A 36 0.76 -6.31 -3.83
N LEU A 37 0.57 -5.14 -4.44
CA LEU A 37 -0.40 -4.99 -5.52
C LEU A 37 0.01 -5.92 -6.66
N THR A 38 -0.76 -6.99 -6.90
CA THR A 38 -0.49 -7.92 -7.98
C THR A 38 -0.50 -7.15 -9.30
N SER A 39 0.60 -7.24 -10.05
CA SER A 39 0.77 -6.51 -11.31
C SER A 39 -0.12 -7.04 -12.44
N ASP A 40 -0.64 -8.25 -12.25
CA ASP A 40 -1.18 -9.10 -13.31
C ASP A 40 -2.72 -9.15 -13.27
N ILE A 41 -3.34 -8.09 -12.75
CA ILE A 41 -4.80 -7.97 -12.68
C ILE A 41 -5.34 -7.52 -14.05
N LYS A 42 -6.24 -8.34 -14.63
CA LYS A 42 -6.95 -8.02 -15.88
C LYS A 42 -7.70 -6.69 -15.73
N GLY A 43 -7.47 -5.74 -16.63
CA GLY A 43 -8.11 -4.41 -16.60
C GLY A 43 -7.32 -3.31 -15.87
N LEU A 44 -6.16 -3.62 -15.30
CA LEU A 44 -5.28 -2.60 -14.73
C LEU A 44 -4.73 -1.70 -15.86
N LYS A 45 -5.05 -0.40 -15.82
CA LYS A 45 -4.70 0.60 -16.86
C LYS A 45 -3.18 0.89 -16.95
N ARG A 46 -2.37 -0.10 -17.33
CA ARG A 46 -0.91 -0.01 -17.52
C ARG A 46 -0.51 0.16 -18.99
N VAL A 47 -1.27 -0.42 -19.92
CA VAL A 47 -0.98 -0.44 -21.36
C VAL A 47 -0.64 0.95 -21.91
N ARG A 48 -1.43 1.99 -21.55
CA ARG A 48 -1.18 3.38 -22.00
C ARG A 48 0.05 4.03 -21.34
N ARG A 49 0.39 3.63 -20.10
CA ARG A 49 1.54 4.16 -19.35
C ARG A 49 2.85 3.58 -19.87
N ASP A 50 2.89 2.27 -20.12
CA ASP A 50 4.09 1.58 -20.60
C ASP A 50 4.37 1.91 -22.08
N ALA A 51 3.33 2.06 -22.90
CA ALA A 51 3.47 2.56 -24.27
C ALA A 51 4.09 3.98 -24.33
N ARG A 52 3.77 4.86 -23.37
CA ARG A 52 4.39 6.20 -23.27
C ARG A 52 5.86 6.12 -22.85
N LYS A 53 6.21 5.25 -21.90
CA LYS A 53 7.60 5.09 -21.43
C LYS A 53 8.51 4.47 -22.51
N ASN A 54 7.99 3.53 -23.30
CA ASN A 54 8.79 2.83 -24.32
C ASN A 54 9.04 3.66 -25.59
N LYS A 55 8.16 4.60 -25.95
CA LYS A 55 8.37 5.52 -27.10
C LYS A 55 9.58 6.44 -26.94
N GLY A 56 9.95 6.82 -25.72
CA GLY A 56 11.09 7.71 -25.46
C GLY A 56 12.46 7.01 -25.52
N ARG A 57 12.52 5.72 -25.19
CA ARG A 57 13.79 4.95 -25.10
C ARG A 57 14.25 4.40 -26.45
N SER A 58 13.32 4.03 -27.33
CA SER A 58 13.64 3.44 -28.64
C SER A 58 14.32 4.43 -29.60
N LYS A 59 13.95 5.71 -29.59
CA LYS A 59 14.60 6.75 -30.39
C LYS A 59 16.04 7.02 -29.94
N LYS A 60 16.28 7.08 -28.62
CA LYS A 60 17.62 7.29 -28.06
C LYS A 60 18.57 6.13 -28.36
N GLN A 61 18.11 4.89 -28.24
CA GLN A 61 18.94 3.71 -28.54
C GLN A 61 19.32 3.63 -30.02
N LYS A 62 18.39 3.92 -30.94
CA LYS A 62 18.71 3.92 -32.39
C LYS A 62 19.79 4.95 -32.75
N ILE A 63 19.72 6.15 -32.18
CA ILE A 63 20.70 7.22 -32.42
C ILE A 63 22.09 6.84 -31.89
N ILE A 64 22.16 6.22 -30.71
CA ILE A 64 23.43 5.79 -30.11
C ILE A 64 24.08 4.68 -30.95
N ILE A 65 23.30 3.71 -31.40
CA ILE A 65 23.80 2.61 -32.26
C ILE A 65 24.26 3.15 -33.61
N SER A 66 23.51 4.07 -34.22
CA SER A 66 23.90 4.67 -35.50
C SER A 66 25.19 5.49 -35.39
N LEU A 67 25.35 6.26 -34.31
CA LEU A 67 26.56 7.06 -34.08
C LEU A 67 27.79 6.18 -33.86
N HIS A 68 27.66 5.08 -33.09
CA HIS A 68 28.75 4.13 -32.89
C HIS A 68 29.19 3.49 -34.22
N CYS A 69 28.23 3.04 -35.03
CA CYS A 69 28.51 2.42 -36.33
C CYS A 69 29.21 3.39 -37.30
N SER A 70 28.74 4.65 -37.36
CA SER A 70 29.38 5.69 -38.19
C SER A 70 30.78 6.06 -37.73
N MET A 71 31.07 6.03 -36.43
CA MET A 71 32.42 6.28 -35.91
C MET A 71 33.38 5.12 -36.18
N GLU A 72 32.86 3.89 -36.22
CA GLU A 72 33.64 2.69 -36.49
C GLU A 72 33.95 2.52 -37.98
N SER A 73 33.05 2.95 -38.87
CA SER A 73 33.31 3.01 -40.33
C SER A 73 34.20 4.18 -40.78
N ALA A 74 34.47 5.15 -39.91
CA ALA A 74 35.33 6.32 -40.19
C ALA A 74 36.77 6.15 -39.65
N ARG A 75 37.08 4.99 -39.06
CA ARG A 75 38.44 4.55 -38.70
C ARG A 75 38.97 3.63 -39.80
#